data_AF-A0AAU1C2H9-F1
#
_entry.id   AF-A0AAU1C2H9-F1
#
_cell.length_a   1.000
_cell.length_b   1.000
_cell.length_c   1.000
_cell.angle_alpha   90.00
_cell.angle_beta   90.00
_cell.angle_gamma   90.00
#
_symmetry.space_group_name_H-M   'P 1'
#
loop_
_entity.id
_entity.type
_entity.pdbx_description
1 polymer ?
#
loop_
_entity_poly.entity_id
_entity_poly.type
_entity_poly.pdbx_seq_one_letter_code
_entity_poly.pdbx_strand_id
1 'polypeptide(L)'
;MADEQAVVEDLGAWRNHFLTLLDRIPLPIAVCSIDGEVHVANPAMAAEWGTTPGRLRGRSLRELFTPRSEEQIDRLVRALRAGRTSRYPIEVTWRAGKDGTEREGEFTIDPIMAGPNPVPVLLAMLYVRDERPEPPPSPHGSVSEAQARILALAASGATTAAIGKALGLTVDGVNYHLTRLSQRWRVQGRTALVAKAYALGVLAPGHWPPVPAEGLITRS
;
A
#
# COMPACT_ATOMS: atom_id res chain seq x y z
N MET A 1 39.84 21.73 -17.72
CA MET A 1 40.40 20.47 -17.21
C MET A 1 40.24 20.36 -15.70
N ALA A 2 40.78 21.27 -14.87
CA ALA A 2 40.59 21.22 -13.40
C ALA A 2 39.11 21.38 -12.95
N ASP A 3 38.34 22.25 -13.61
CA ASP A 3 36.93 22.50 -13.29
C ASP A 3 36.02 21.32 -13.67
N GLU A 4 36.36 20.62 -14.75
CA GLU A 4 35.63 19.45 -15.26
C GLU A 4 35.87 18.20 -14.39
N GLN A 5 37.09 18.03 -13.88
CA GLN A 5 37.43 16.97 -12.93
C GLN A 5 36.75 17.18 -11.58
N ALA A 6 36.66 18.42 -11.09
CA ALA A 6 35.96 18.74 -9.84
C ALA A 6 34.45 18.44 -9.92
N VAL A 7 33.80 18.76 -11.04
CA VAL A 7 32.37 18.44 -11.26
C VAL A 7 32.13 16.93 -11.35
N VAL A 8 33.03 16.17 -11.99
CA VAL A 8 32.93 14.71 -12.08
C VAL A 8 33.12 14.04 -10.72
N GLU A 9 34.05 14.54 -9.90
CA GLU A 9 34.25 14.05 -8.52
C GLU A 9 33.04 14.33 -7.64
N ASP A 10 32.44 15.54 -7.72
CA ASP A 10 31.26 15.93 -6.94
C ASP A 10 30.01 15.12 -7.35
N LEU A 11 29.82 14.88 -8.66
CA LEU A 11 28.77 13.99 -9.17
C LEU A 11 28.97 12.54 -8.70
N GLY A 12 30.22 12.06 -8.66
CA GLY A 12 30.57 10.75 -8.13
C GLY A 12 30.26 10.62 -6.65
N ALA A 13 30.61 11.64 -5.85
CA ALA A 13 30.32 11.71 -4.43
C ALA A 13 28.81 11.73 -4.16
N TRP A 14 28.06 12.56 -4.87
CA TRP A 14 26.59 12.62 -4.73
C TRP A 14 25.91 11.33 -5.15
N ARG A 15 26.37 10.70 -6.24
CA ARG A 15 25.87 9.38 -6.66
C ARG A 15 26.11 8.33 -5.57
N ASN A 16 27.30 8.27 -5.01
CA ASN A 16 27.63 7.31 -3.95
C ASN A 16 26.81 7.56 -2.68
N HIS A 17 26.61 8.84 -2.32
CA HIS A 17 25.77 9.23 -1.18
C HIS A 17 24.31 8.81 -1.40
N PHE A 18 23.75 9.09 -2.58
CA PHE A 18 22.41 8.66 -2.96
C PHE A 18 22.24 7.14 -2.86
N LEU A 19 23.15 6.36 -3.43
CA LEU A 19 23.10 4.90 -3.35
C LEU A 19 23.18 4.40 -1.90
N THR A 20 24.05 5.01 -1.09
CA THR A 20 24.18 4.66 0.34
C THR A 20 22.88 4.90 1.11
N LEU A 21 22.19 6.01 0.84
CA LEU A 21 20.89 6.30 1.47
C LEU A 21 19.82 5.33 0.99
N LEU A 22 19.74 5.11 -0.33
CA LEU A 22 18.76 4.24 -0.95
C LEU A 22 18.86 2.79 -0.42
N ASP A 23 20.07 2.30 -0.17
CA ASP A 23 20.34 0.97 0.36
C ASP A 23 19.80 0.75 1.78
N ARG A 24 19.57 1.82 2.54
CA ARG A 24 19.06 1.77 3.92
C ARG A 24 17.54 1.81 4.01
N ILE A 25 16.85 2.11 2.91
CA ILE A 25 15.39 2.24 2.91
C ILE A 25 14.77 0.83 2.87
N PRO A 26 13.97 0.41 3.88
CA PRO A 26 13.34 -0.90 3.93
C PRO A 26 12.05 -0.97 3.10
N LEU A 27 12.03 -0.26 1.97
CA LEU A 27 10.93 -0.24 1.01
C LEU A 27 11.52 -0.69 -0.33
N PRO A 28 10.92 -1.66 -1.05
CA PRO A 28 11.36 -2.01 -2.39
C PRO A 28 11.26 -0.82 -3.35
N ILE A 29 12.42 -0.32 -3.80
CA ILE A 29 12.53 0.85 -4.67
C ILE A 29 13.40 0.53 -5.89
N ALA A 30 12.95 0.96 -7.07
CA ALA A 30 13.73 1.01 -8.29
C ALA A 30 13.66 2.39 -8.95
N VAL A 31 14.73 2.80 -9.60
CA VAL A 31 14.79 3.94 -10.51
C VAL A 31 14.92 3.37 -11.92
N CYS A 32 13.98 3.67 -12.80
CA CYS A 32 13.91 3.11 -14.14
C CYS A 32 13.70 4.18 -15.23
N SER A 33 14.00 3.82 -16.48
CA SER A 33 13.69 4.65 -17.65
C SER A 33 12.17 4.71 -17.86
N ILE A 34 11.73 5.58 -18.77
CA ILE A 34 10.31 5.62 -19.19
C ILE A 34 9.82 4.31 -19.81
N ASP A 35 10.74 3.48 -20.34
CA ASP A 35 10.45 2.16 -20.90
C ASP A 35 10.48 1.05 -19.83
N GLY A 36 10.76 1.42 -18.57
CA GLY A 36 10.81 0.52 -17.43
C GLY A 36 12.14 -0.22 -17.27
N GLU A 37 13.20 0.18 -17.96
CA GLU A 37 14.54 -0.38 -17.77
C GLU A 37 15.12 0.09 -16.43
N VAL A 38 15.50 -0.85 -15.55
CA VAL A 38 16.00 -0.55 -14.21
C VAL A 38 17.42 0.02 -14.29
N HIS A 39 17.62 1.28 -13.89
CA HIS A 39 18.95 1.87 -13.72
C HIS A 39 19.55 1.55 -12.36
N VAL A 40 18.71 1.61 -11.31
CA VAL A 40 19.08 1.37 -9.92
C VAL A 40 17.94 0.61 -9.24
N ALA A 41 18.27 -0.36 -8.40
CA ALA A 41 17.33 -1.01 -7.49
C ALA A 41 17.98 -1.07 -6.11
N ASN A 42 17.20 -0.94 -5.05
CA ASN A 42 17.73 -1.07 -3.69
C ASN A 42 17.71 -2.54 -3.21
N PRO A 43 18.35 -2.86 -2.07
CA PRO A 43 18.39 -4.21 -1.53
C PRO A 43 16.99 -4.78 -1.24
N ALA A 44 16.04 -3.95 -0.80
CA ALA A 44 14.67 -4.38 -0.55
C ALA A 44 13.99 -4.84 -1.86
N MET A 45 14.17 -4.13 -2.98
CA MET A 45 13.69 -4.57 -4.30
C MET A 45 14.37 -5.84 -4.77
N ALA A 46 15.67 -5.98 -4.53
CA ALA A 46 16.40 -7.19 -4.88
C ALA A 46 15.96 -8.41 -4.07
N ALA A 47 15.55 -8.21 -2.81
CA ALA A 47 15.07 -9.26 -1.92
C ALA A 47 13.79 -9.92 -2.45
N GLU A 48 12.90 -9.18 -3.12
CA GLU A 48 11.69 -9.71 -3.79
C GLU A 48 12.01 -10.82 -4.81
N TRP A 49 13.19 -10.72 -5.43
CA TRP A 49 13.69 -11.66 -6.43
C TRP A 49 14.75 -12.61 -5.87
N GLY A 50 14.99 -12.59 -4.56
CA GLY A 50 16.06 -13.38 -3.92
C GLY A 50 17.44 -13.11 -4.54
N THR A 51 17.68 -11.91 -5.05
CA THR A 51 18.85 -11.57 -5.86
C THR A 51 19.63 -10.39 -5.28
N THR A 52 20.63 -9.90 -6.00
CA THR A 52 21.38 -8.69 -5.64
C THR A 52 20.98 -7.50 -6.52
N PRO A 53 21.03 -6.25 -6.01
CA PRO A 53 20.70 -5.05 -6.77
C PRO A 53 21.33 -4.97 -8.18
N GLY A 54 22.61 -5.33 -8.29
CA GLY A 54 23.35 -5.30 -9.56
C GLY A 54 22.80 -6.24 -10.63
N ARG A 55 22.09 -7.31 -10.25
CA ARG A 55 21.45 -8.24 -11.20
C ARG A 55 20.10 -7.75 -11.73
N LEU A 56 19.49 -6.75 -11.07
CA LEU A 56 18.27 -6.13 -11.56
C LEU A 56 18.55 -4.99 -12.54
N ARG A 57 19.74 -4.40 -12.49
CA ARG A 57 20.14 -3.31 -13.39
C ARG A 57 20.12 -3.76 -14.86
N GLY A 58 19.55 -2.92 -15.73
CA GLY A 58 19.38 -3.15 -17.16
C GLY A 58 18.20 -4.07 -17.52
N ARG A 59 17.48 -4.61 -16.54
CA ARG A 59 16.30 -5.45 -16.79
C ARG A 59 15.05 -4.60 -16.87
N SER A 60 14.08 -5.04 -17.67
CA SER A 60 12.77 -4.39 -17.70
C SER A 60 11.96 -4.76 -16.46
N LEU A 61 11.30 -3.79 -15.84
CA LEU A 61 10.29 -4.05 -14.80
C LEU A 61 9.17 -4.96 -15.30
N ARG A 62 8.87 -5.00 -16.60
CA ARG A 62 7.84 -5.90 -17.17
C ARG A 62 8.28 -7.36 -17.26
N GLU A 63 9.59 -7.62 -17.25
CA GLU A 63 10.11 -9.00 -17.14
C GLU A 63 10.04 -9.52 -15.72
N LEU A 64 10.04 -8.60 -14.75
CA LEU A 64 10.00 -8.90 -13.33
C LEU A 64 8.53 -8.97 -12.89
N PHE A 65 7.76 -7.94 -13.17
CA PHE A 65 6.41 -7.76 -12.64
C PHE A 65 5.39 -7.78 -13.77
N THR A 66 4.31 -8.53 -13.56
CA THR A 66 3.18 -8.59 -14.48
C THR A 66 2.11 -7.60 -14.02
N PRO A 67 1.75 -6.57 -14.81
CA PRO A 67 0.66 -5.69 -14.46
C PRO A 67 -0.68 -6.44 -14.52
N ARG A 68 -1.59 -6.13 -13.59
CA ARG A 68 -2.94 -6.70 -13.59
C ARG A 68 -3.82 -6.14 -14.70
N SER A 69 -3.53 -4.93 -15.16
CA SER A 69 -4.29 -4.23 -16.18
C SER A 69 -3.34 -3.46 -17.11
N GLU A 70 -3.34 -3.82 -18.39
CA GLU A 70 -2.61 -3.06 -19.42
C GLU A 70 -3.15 -1.63 -19.55
N GLU A 71 -4.42 -1.39 -19.23
CA GLU A 71 -5.00 -0.04 -19.23
C GLU A 71 -4.31 0.90 -18.22
N GLN A 72 -3.78 0.37 -17.09
CA GLN A 72 -3.00 1.16 -16.14
C GLN A 72 -1.69 1.63 -16.77
N ILE A 73 -1.05 0.77 -17.56
CA ILE A 73 0.18 1.10 -18.30
C ILE A 73 -0.12 2.16 -19.37
N ASP A 74 -1.18 1.98 -20.15
CA ASP A 74 -1.58 2.96 -21.18
C ASP A 74 -1.91 4.34 -20.60
N ARG A 75 -2.49 4.39 -19.39
CA ARG A 75 -2.73 5.65 -18.68
C ARG A 75 -1.42 6.31 -18.26
N LEU A 76 -0.47 5.55 -17.71
CA LEU A 76 0.87 6.05 -17.37
C LEU A 76 1.57 6.60 -18.62
N VAL A 77 1.63 5.84 -19.72
CA VAL A 77 2.30 6.27 -20.95
C VAL A 77 1.68 7.54 -21.51
N ARG A 78 0.34 7.64 -21.55
CA ARG A 78 -0.34 8.87 -21.99
C ARG A 78 -0.02 10.06 -21.09
N ALA A 79 0.04 9.85 -19.79
CA ALA A 79 0.38 10.89 -18.83
C ALA A 79 1.82 11.40 -18.99
N LEU A 80 2.77 10.48 -19.14
CA LEU A 80 4.19 10.80 -19.38
C LEU A 80 4.35 11.61 -20.67
N ARG A 81 3.69 11.21 -21.76
CA ARG A 81 3.69 11.97 -23.03
C ARG A 81 3.08 13.37 -22.90
N ALA A 82 2.11 13.53 -22.00
CA ALA A 82 1.50 14.82 -21.69
C ALA A 82 2.31 15.66 -20.69
N GLY A 83 3.52 15.23 -20.31
CA GLY A 83 4.38 15.95 -19.37
C GLY A 83 3.86 15.98 -17.93
N ARG A 84 2.97 15.05 -17.56
CA ARG A 84 2.43 15.00 -16.19
C ARG A 84 3.43 14.32 -15.26
N THR A 85 3.61 14.91 -14.09
CA THR A 85 4.49 14.43 -13.02
C THR A 85 3.72 13.91 -11.80
N SER A 86 2.42 13.63 -11.97
CA SER A 86 1.63 13.00 -10.90
C SER A 86 2.07 11.55 -10.69
N ARG A 87 1.83 11.04 -9.48
CA ARG A 87 2.08 9.64 -9.14
C ARG A 87 1.02 8.72 -9.76
N TYR A 88 1.43 7.55 -10.23
CA TYR A 88 0.56 6.57 -10.88
C TYR A 88 0.63 5.21 -10.17
N PRO A 89 -0.49 4.70 -9.62
CA PRO A 89 -0.55 3.35 -9.07
C PRO A 89 -0.72 2.30 -10.19
N ILE A 90 0.07 1.23 -10.13
CA ILE A 90 -0.01 0.07 -11.02
C ILE A 90 -0.05 -1.19 -10.14
N GLU A 91 -1.13 -1.95 -10.25
CA GLU A 91 -1.22 -3.23 -9.57
C GLU A 91 -0.40 -4.27 -10.32
N VAL A 92 0.40 -5.04 -9.58
CA VAL A 92 1.30 -6.04 -10.15
C VAL A 92 1.25 -7.37 -9.41
N THR A 93 1.56 -8.44 -10.12
CA THR A 93 1.88 -9.74 -9.56
C THR A 93 3.27 -10.19 -10.01
N TRP A 94 3.94 -11.00 -9.19
CA TRP A 94 5.23 -11.59 -9.52
C TRP A 94 5.40 -12.91 -8.77
N ARG A 95 6.39 -13.70 -9.19
CA ARG A 95 6.81 -14.91 -8.46
C ARG A 95 8.08 -14.60 -7.68
N ALA A 96 7.98 -14.73 -6.36
CA ALA A 96 9.11 -14.48 -5.46
C ALA A 96 10.26 -15.46 -5.74
N GLY A 97 11.49 -14.94 -5.78
CA GLY A 97 12.63 -15.71 -6.28
C GLY A 97 13.08 -16.89 -5.42
N LYS A 98 12.79 -16.91 -4.11
CA LYS A 98 13.27 -18.00 -3.22
C LYS A 98 12.39 -19.24 -3.25
N ASP A 99 11.07 -19.06 -3.22
CA ASP A 99 10.12 -20.17 -3.04
C ASP A 99 9.12 -20.28 -4.21
N GLY A 100 9.21 -19.38 -5.20
CA GLY A 100 8.30 -19.33 -6.35
C GLY A 100 6.88 -18.87 -6.00
N THR A 101 6.63 -18.49 -4.76
CA THR A 101 5.33 -18.00 -4.26
C THR A 101 4.85 -16.83 -5.10
N GLU A 102 3.62 -16.92 -5.58
CA GLU A 102 2.96 -15.82 -6.25
C GLU A 102 2.66 -14.73 -5.22
N ARG A 103 3.18 -13.53 -5.48
CA ARG A 103 3.01 -12.34 -4.65
C ARG A 103 2.27 -11.28 -5.44
N GLU A 104 1.58 -10.44 -4.71
CA GLU A 104 0.81 -9.33 -5.26
C GLU A 104 1.19 -8.02 -4.59
N GLY A 105 1.03 -6.91 -5.32
CA GLY A 105 1.45 -5.61 -4.84
C GLY A 105 0.97 -4.46 -5.72
N GLU A 106 1.36 -3.26 -5.32
CA GLU A 106 1.10 -2.05 -6.06
C GLU A 106 2.40 -1.25 -6.19
N PHE A 107 2.76 -0.93 -7.43
CA PHE A 107 3.76 0.08 -7.69
C PHE A 107 3.13 1.46 -7.63
N THR A 108 3.74 2.37 -6.88
CA THR A 108 3.60 3.81 -7.12
C THR A 108 4.74 4.27 -8.01
N ILE A 109 4.40 4.72 -9.22
CA ILE A 109 5.36 5.30 -10.18
C ILE A 109 5.33 6.82 -10.07
N ASP A 110 6.46 7.42 -9.70
CA ASP A 110 6.65 8.87 -9.58
C ASP A 110 7.62 9.35 -10.67
N PRO A 111 7.17 10.08 -11.70
CA PRO A 111 8.04 10.63 -12.74
C PRO A 111 8.84 11.81 -12.20
N ILE A 112 10.16 11.67 -12.14
CA ILE A 112 11.10 12.69 -11.68
C ILE A 112 11.77 13.35 -12.88
N MET A 113 11.59 14.66 -13.01
CA MET A 113 12.37 15.47 -13.94
C MET A 113 13.76 15.71 -13.34
N ALA A 114 14.80 15.11 -13.94
CA ALA A 114 16.17 15.25 -13.48
C ALA A 114 16.94 16.26 -14.35
N GLY A 115 17.16 17.47 -13.82
CA GLY A 115 17.98 18.51 -14.45
C GLY A 115 17.44 18.99 -15.81
N PRO A 116 18.28 19.52 -16.72
CA PRO A 116 17.85 20.03 -18.03
C PRO A 116 17.45 18.93 -19.03
N ASN A 117 17.44 17.66 -18.62
CA ASN A 117 17.12 16.54 -19.51
C ASN A 117 15.59 16.47 -19.75
N PRO A 118 15.12 16.46 -21.00
CA PRO A 118 13.69 16.43 -21.31
C PRO A 118 13.01 15.09 -20.99
N VAL A 119 13.77 14.01 -20.74
CA VAL A 119 13.21 12.69 -20.47
C VAL A 119 13.16 12.44 -18.95
N PRO A 120 11.97 12.21 -18.35
CA PRO A 120 11.87 11.91 -16.93
C PRO A 120 12.47 10.55 -16.61
N VAL A 121 12.98 10.43 -15.38
CA VAL A 121 13.34 9.15 -14.78
C VAL A 121 12.19 8.72 -13.89
N LEU A 122 11.83 7.44 -13.87
CA LEU A 122 10.74 6.94 -13.06
C LEU A 122 11.26 6.41 -11.73
N LEU A 123 10.70 6.87 -10.62
CA LEU A 123 10.87 6.26 -9.30
C LEU A 123 9.71 5.29 -9.06
N ALA A 124 10.02 4.00 -9.00
CA ALA A 124 9.07 2.94 -8.74
C ALA A 124 9.21 2.46 -7.30
N MET A 125 8.16 2.63 -6.50
CA MET A 125 8.07 2.13 -5.12
C MET A 125 7.04 1.02 -5.07
N LEU A 126 7.40 -0.17 -4.60
CA LEU A 126 6.49 -1.31 -4.51
C LEU A 126 5.98 -1.48 -3.08
N TYR A 127 4.65 -1.49 -2.94
CA TYR A 127 3.96 -1.94 -1.76
C TYR A 127 3.52 -3.39 -1.96
N VAL A 128 4.10 -4.32 -1.20
CA VAL A 128 3.76 -5.74 -1.28
C VAL A 128 2.53 -6.03 -0.40
N ARG A 129 1.47 -6.58 -0.99
CA ARG A 129 0.20 -6.86 -0.28
C ARG A 129 0.35 -7.97 0.77
N ASP A 130 1.26 -8.92 0.57
CA ASP A 130 1.55 -10.04 1.49
C ASP A 130 2.44 -9.69 2.69
N GLU A 131 2.88 -8.43 2.83
CA GLU A 131 3.48 -7.91 4.06
C GLU A 131 2.48 -7.17 4.95
N ARG A 132 1.18 -7.46 4.79
CA ARG A 132 0.29 -7.37 5.94
C ARG A 132 0.66 -8.54 6.85
N PRO A 133 1.13 -8.34 8.10
CA PRO A 133 1.14 -9.45 9.02
C PRO A 133 -0.25 -10.06 8.97
N GLU A 134 -0.33 -11.35 8.66
CA GLU A 134 -1.55 -12.12 8.80
C GLU A 134 -2.12 -11.69 10.15
N PRO A 135 -3.29 -11.03 10.21
CA PRO A 135 -3.79 -10.53 11.47
C PRO A 135 -3.75 -11.71 12.42
N PRO A 136 -3.09 -11.57 13.59
CA PRO A 136 -2.90 -12.68 14.51
C PRO A 136 -4.24 -13.40 14.63
N PRO A 137 -4.29 -14.74 14.51
CA PRO A 137 -5.53 -15.50 14.41
C PRO A 137 -6.49 -14.95 15.45
N SER A 138 -7.57 -14.33 14.98
CA SER A 138 -8.36 -13.35 15.73
C SER A 138 -8.59 -13.85 17.15
N PRO A 139 -7.85 -13.33 18.14
CA PRO A 139 -8.18 -13.63 19.51
C PRO A 139 -9.49 -12.89 19.71
N HIS A 140 -10.56 -13.67 19.89
CA HIS A 140 -11.91 -13.24 20.31
C HIS A 140 -12.94 -13.01 19.19
N GLY A 141 -13.46 -14.13 18.66
CA GLY A 141 -14.89 -14.35 18.35
C GLY A 141 -15.53 -13.48 17.27
N SER A 142 -16.19 -14.13 16.30
CA SER A 142 -16.97 -13.45 15.26
C SER A 142 -17.85 -12.32 15.83
N VAL A 143 -17.92 -11.23 15.07
CA VAL A 143 -18.88 -10.15 15.28
C VAL A 143 -20.12 -10.51 14.47
N SER A 144 -21.31 -10.43 15.07
CA SER A 144 -22.54 -10.69 14.31
C SER A 144 -22.74 -9.62 13.23
N GLU A 145 -23.50 -9.92 12.18
CA GLU A 145 -23.79 -8.95 11.13
C GLU A 145 -24.41 -7.66 11.68
N ALA A 146 -25.33 -7.78 12.64
CA ALA A 146 -25.92 -6.63 13.31
C ALA A 146 -24.87 -5.77 14.04
N GLN A 147 -23.94 -6.41 14.76
CA GLN A 147 -22.86 -5.69 15.45
C GLN A 147 -21.88 -5.03 14.47
N ALA A 148 -21.58 -5.67 13.34
CA ALA A 148 -20.72 -5.10 12.31
C ALA A 148 -21.37 -3.89 11.65
N ARG A 149 -22.68 -3.95 11.35
CA ARG A 149 -23.47 -2.81 10.85
C ARG A 149 -23.55 -1.67 11.86
N ILE A 150 -23.73 -1.97 13.17
CA ILE A 150 -23.67 -0.96 14.24
C ILE A 150 -22.31 -0.26 14.24
N LEU A 151 -21.21 -1.00 14.13
CA LEU A 151 -19.85 -0.43 14.09
C LEU A 151 -19.60 0.40 12.84
N ALA A 152 -20.12 -0.01 11.68
CA ALA A 152 -20.00 0.74 10.43
C ALA A 152 -20.71 2.10 10.51
N LEU A 153 -21.95 2.12 10.98
CA LEU A 153 -22.69 3.37 11.22
C LEU A 153 -22.05 4.20 12.34
N ALA A 154 -21.44 3.55 13.34
CA ALA A 154 -20.71 4.27 14.37
C ALA A 154 -19.45 4.95 13.83
N ALA A 155 -18.72 4.28 12.96
CA ALA A 155 -17.54 4.79 12.28
C ALA A 155 -17.89 5.92 11.29
N SER A 156 -19.10 5.91 10.72
CA SER A 156 -19.60 7.00 9.88
C SER A 156 -20.04 8.24 10.68
N GLY A 157 -19.93 8.22 12.02
CA GLY A 157 -20.32 9.33 12.89
C GLY A 157 -21.80 9.36 13.29
N ALA A 158 -22.58 8.33 12.99
CA ALA A 158 -24.00 8.29 13.36
C ALA A 158 -24.18 8.30 14.89
N THR A 159 -25.23 8.95 15.39
CA THR A 159 -25.61 8.88 16.82
C THR A 159 -26.24 7.52 17.13
N THR A 160 -26.27 7.11 18.40
CA THR A 160 -26.91 5.84 18.82
C THR A 160 -28.40 5.80 18.47
N ALA A 161 -29.09 6.96 18.51
CA ALA A 161 -30.46 7.10 18.03
C ALA A 161 -30.59 6.88 16.51
N ALA A 162 -29.69 7.47 15.71
CA ALA A 162 -29.68 7.27 14.26
C ALA A 162 -29.39 5.82 13.88
N ILE A 163 -28.47 5.16 14.60
CA ILE A 163 -28.16 3.73 14.43
C ILE A 163 -29.38 2.86 14.74
N GLY A 164 -30.05 3.14 15.86
CA GLY A 164 -31.26 2.41 16.26
C GLY A 164 -32.33 2.47 15.18
N LYS A 165 -32.62 3.69 14.68
CA LYS A 165 -33.55 3.91 13.58
C LYS A 165 -33.14 3.16 12.30
N ALA A 166 -31.86 3.19 11.94
CA ALA A 166 -31.37 2.57 10.70
C ALA A 166 -31.42 1.04 10.73
N LEU A 167 -31.30 0.43 11.91
CA LEU A 167 -31.22 -1.03 12.08
C LEU A 167 -32.47 -1.66 12.70
N GLY A 168 -33.52 -0.88 12.97
CA GLY A 168 -34.73 -1.35 13.66
C GLY A 168 -34.47 -1.77 15.11
N LEU A 169 -33.47 -1.17 15.76
CA LEU A 169 -33.08 -1.43 17.15
C LEU A 169 -33.49 -0.26 18.06
N THR A 170 -33.72 -0.56 19.34
CA THR A 170 -33.87 0.49 20.35
C THR A 170 -32.52 1.17 20.63
N VAL A 171 -32.54 2.41 21.11
CA VAL A 171 -31.32 3.13 21.52
C VAL A 171 -30.55 2.34 22.58
N ASP A 172 -31.27 1.76 23.53
CA ASP A 172 -30.69 0.91 24.58
C ASP A 172 -30.10 -0.39 24.01
N GLY A 173 -30.74 -0.99 23.00
CA GLY A 173 -30.20 -2.13 22.29
C GLY A 173 -28.88 -1.81 21.59
N VAL A 174 -28.77 -0.64 20.95
CA VAL A 174 -27.51 -0.16 20.36
C VAL A 174 -26.45 0.07 21.43
N ASN A 175 -26.79 0.76 22.53
CA ASN A 175 -25.89 1.00 23.65
C ASN A 175 -25.37 -0.31 24.29
N TYR A 176 -26.25 -1.29 24.43
CA TYR A 176 -25.91 -2.63 24.91
C TYR A 176 -24.86 -3.28 24.01
N HIS A 177 -25.07 -3.30 22.69
CA HIS A 177 -24.11 -3.89 21.75
C HIS A 177 -22.75 -3.18 21.77
N LEU A 178 -22.73 -1.84 21.77
CA LEU A 178 -21.49 -1.05 21.81
C LEU A 178 -20.72 -1.25 23.12
N THR A 179 -21.43 -1.33 24.25
CA THR A 179 -20.83 -1.57 25.57
C THR A 179 -20.23 -2.98 25.65
N ARG A 180 -20.98 -3.98 25.18
CA ARG A 180 -20.51 -5.38 25.14
C ARG A 180 -19.29 -5.54 24.24
N LEU A 181 -19.26 -4.88 23.08
CA LEU A 181 -18.09 -4.87 22.19
C LEU A 181 -16.89 -4.17 22.84
N SER A 182 -17.10 -3.03 23.49
CA SER A 182 -16.05 -2.30 24.22
C SER A 182 -15.43 -3.16 25.33
N GLN A 183 -16.25 -3.84 26.11
CA GLN A 183 -15.80 -4.77 27.16
C GLN A 183 -15.04 -5.96 26.58
N ARG A 184 -15.59 -6.61 25.54
CA ARG A 184 -14.97 -7.76 24.88
C ARG A 184 -13.61 -7.42 24.29
N TRP A 185 -13.45 -6.23 23.72
CA TRP A 185 -12.20 -5.77 23.11
C TRP A 185 -11.31 -4.95 24.04
N ARG A 186 -11.73 -4.78 25.31
CA ARG A 186 -11.01 -4.05 26.36
C ARG A 186 -10.58 -2.64 25.92
N VAL A 187 -11.50 -1.93 25.27
CA VAL A 187 -11.30 -0.54 24.83
C VAL A 187 -12.30 0.38 25.50
N GLN A 188 -11.92 1.64 25.69
CA GLN A 188 -12.78 2.67 26.26
C GLN A 188 -13.05 3.76 25.23
N GLY A 189 -14.32 4.16 25.14
CA GLY A 189 -14.76 5.21 24.23
C GLY A 189 -15.03 4.74 22.80
N ARG A 190 -15.92 5.46 22.13
CA ARG A 190 -16.39 5.14 20.77
C ARG A 190 -15.28 5.16 19.75
N THR A 191 -14.36 6.12 19.83
CA THR A 191 -13.25 6.26 18.88
C THR A 191 -12.30 5.07 18.95
N ALA A 192 -11.91 4.65 20.15
CA ALA A 192 -11.06 3.48 20.34
C ALA A 192 -11.77 2.20 19.86
N LEU A 193 -13.08 2.10 20.10
CA LEU A 193 -13.90 1.00 19.59
C LEU A 193 -13.90 0.93 18.05
N VAL A 194 -14.09 2.06 17.38
CA VAL A 194 -14.04 2.15 15.91
C VAL A 194 -12.64 1.82 15.37
N ALA A 195 -11.59 2.41 15.96
CA ALA A 195 -10.20 2.13 15.57
C ALA A 195 -9.87 0.63 15.72
N LYS A 196 -10.30 0.01 16.83
CA LYS A 196 -10.13 -1.42 17.08
C LYS A 196 -10.93 -2.26 16.07
N ALA A 197 -12.11 -1.83 15.64
CA ALA A 197 -12.89 -2.53 14.62
C ALA A 197 -12.17 -2.58 13.25
N TYR A 198 -11.48 -1.51 12.85
CA TYR A 198 -10.62 -1.53 11.66
C TYR A 198 -9.39 -2.40 11.85
N ALA A 199 -8.72 -2.29 13.01
CA ALA A 199 -7.52 -3.08 13.31
C ALA A 199 -7.79 -4.59 13.37
N LEU A 200 -8.99 -5.00 13.79
CA LEU A 200 -9.45 -6.39 13.83
C LEU A 200 -10.05 -6.87 12.50
N GLY A 201 -10.09 -6.02 11.46
CA GLY A 201 -10.66 -6.38 10.16
C GLY A 201 -12.17 -6.55 10.16
N VAL A 202 -12.90 -6.06 11.17
CA VAL A 202 -14.38 -6.10 11.21
C VAL A 202 -14.98 -5.07 10.25
N LEU A 203 -14.28 -3.95 10.05
CA LEU A 203 -14.60 -2.92 9.06
C LEU A 203 -13.57 -2.94 7.93
N ALA A 204 -14.01 -2.73 6.70
CA ALA A 204 -13.16 -2.70 5.52
C ALA A 204 -12.37 -1.37 5.43
N PRO A 205 -11.02 -1.40 5.45
CA PRO A 205 -10.21 -0.21 5.21
C PRO A 205 -10.42 0.34 3.78
N GLY A 206 -10.20 1.64 3.59
CA GLY A 206 -10.26 2.28 2.27
C GLY A 206 -11.66 2.53 1.72
N HIS A 207 -12.72 2.23 2.47
CA HIS A 207 -14.11 2.44 2.06
C HIS A 207 -14.77 3.59 2.84
N TRP A 208 -15.37 4.52 2.11
CA TRP A 208 -16.24 5.57 2.66
C TRP A 208 -17.56 5.63 1.87
N PRO A 209 -18.73 5.56 2.53
CA PRO A 209 -18.92 5.38 3.97
C PRO A 209 -18.38 4.02 4.48
N PRO A 210 -18.05 3.89 5.78
CA PRO A 210 -17.53 2.66 6.36
C PRO A 210 -18.49 1.48 6.15
N VAL A 211 -17.94 0.32 5.81
CA VAL A 211 -18.70 -0.93 5.60
C VAL A 211 -18.08 -2.10 6.38
N PRO A 212 -18.88 -3.12 6.77
CA PRO A 212 -18.37 -4.37 7.30
C PRO A 212 -17.45 -5.09 6.31
N ALA A 213 -16.44 -5.81 6.80
CA ALA A 213 -15.59 -6.66 5.96
C ALA A 213 -16.25 -8.03 5.70
N GLU A 214 -16.13 -8.56 4.48
CA GLU A 214 -16.86 -9.75 4.02
C GLU A 214 -16.43 -11.07 4.70
N GLY A 215 -15.23 -11.14 5.29
CA GLY A 215 -14.62 -12.40 5.78
C GLY A 215 -14.81 -12.78 7.25
N LEU A 216 -15.39 -11.91 8.10
CA LEU A 216 -15.45 -12.13 9.58
C LEU A 216 -16.87 -12.10 10.17
N ILE A 217 -17.90 -12.08 9.31
CA ILE A 217 -19.30 -11.97 9.72
C ILE A 217 -19.94 -13.36 9.75
N THR A 218 -20.29 -13.84 10.95
CA THR A 218 -21.12 -15.05 11.06
C THR A 218 -22.57 -14.69 10.71
N ARG A 219 -23.10 -15.31 9.65
CA ARG A 219 -24.54 -15.34 9.38
C ARG A 219 -25.20 -16.21 10.45
N SER A 220 -26.06 -15.62 11.27
CA SER A 220 -27.01 -16.36 12.11
C SER A 220 -28.26 -16.67 11.32
#